data_AF-A0A7K5JDF1-F1
#
_entry.id   AF-A0A7K5JDF1-F1
#
_cell.length_a   1.000
_cell.length_b   1.000
_cell.length_c   1.000
_cell.angle_alpha   90.00
_cell.angle_beta   90.00
_cell.angle_gamma   90.00
#
_symmetry.space_group_name_H-M   'P 1'
#
loop_
_entity.id
_entity.type
_entity.pdbx_description
1 polymer ?
#
loop_
_entity_poly.entity_id
_entity_poly.type
_entity_poly.pdbx_seq_one_letter_code
_entity_poly.pdbx_strand_id
1 'polypeptide(L)' 'RQFHCCRRHGAARRRCFSQETPAPAWDPTPAWDSNAAWDLVTEPPFPPGEPTAANLGNICGLRTLRPG' A
#
# COMPACT_ATOMS: atom_id res chain seq x y z
N ARG A 1 -6.55 -10.04 7.33
CA ARG A 1 -6.28 -10.40 5.92
C ARG A 1 -7.51 -10.04 5.07
N GLN A 2 -7.45 -8.90 4.39
CA GLN A 2 -8.47 -8.22 3.59
C GLN A 2 -8.78 -8.92 2.24
N PHE A 3 -8.47 -10.22 2.14
CA PHE A 3 -8.65 -11.00 0.89
C PHE A 3 -10.10 -11.19 0.50
N HIS A 4 -11.05 -10.99 1.40
CA HIS A 4 -12.46 -11.05 1.02
C HIS A 4 -12.84 -9.89 0.08
N CYS A 5 -12.11 -8.75 0.10
CA CYS A 5 -12.24 -7.68 -0.87
C CYS A 5 -11.91 -8.12 -2.30
N CYS A 6 -11.13 -9.20 -2.46
CA CYS A 6 -10.80 -9.77 -3.78
C CYS A 6 -12.01 -10.34 -4.51
N ARG A 7 -13.12 -10.61 -3.80
CA ARG A 7 -14.39 -11.01 -4.42
C ARG A 7 -15.12 -9.85 -5.11
N ARG A 8 -14.74 -8.60 -4.83
CA ARG A 8 -15.30 -7.40 -5.48
C ARG A 8 -14.46 -7.04 -6.71
N HIS A 9 -14.95 -6.14 -7.57
CA HIS A 9 -14.24 -5.70 -8.78
C HIS A 9 -14.18 -4.16 -8.90
N GLY A 10 -13.25 -3.65 -9.70
CA GLY A 10 -13.15 -2.22 -10.04
C GLY A 10 -13.14 -1.29 -8.83
N ALA A 11 -13.95 -0.23 -8.87
CA ALA A 11 -14.09 0.74 -7.79
C ALA A 11 -14.60 0.13 -6.47
N ALA A 12 -15.47 -0.90 -6.53
CA ALA A 12 -15.98 -1.56 -5.34
C ALA A 12 -14.90 -2.34 -4.58
N ARG A 13 -13.91 -2.89 -5.31
CA ARG A 13 -12.72 -3.51 -4.71
C ARG A 13 -11.86 -2.46 -4.03
N ARG A 14 -11.55 -1.36 -4.73
CA ARG A 14 -10.73 -0.25 -4.19
C ARG A 14 -11.30 0.29 -2.89
N ARG A 15 -12.61 0.60 -2.88
CA ARG A 15 -13.30 1.09 -1.69
C ARG A 15 -13.26 0.12 -0.51
N CYS A 16 -13.35 -1.19 -0.77
CA CYS A 16 -13.25 -2.20 0.29
C CYS A 16 -11.88 -2.15 0.96
N PHE A 17 -10.80 -2.13 0.17
CA PHE A 17 -9.44 -2.01 0.71
C PHE A 17 -9.26 -0.71 1.50
N SER A 18 -9.69 0.44 0.98
CA SER A 18 -9.57 1.73 1.69
C SER A 18 -10.29 1.76 3.04
N GLN A 19 -11.41 1.04 3.19
CA GLN A 19 -12.17 0.99 4.44
C GLN A 19 -11.53 0.07 5.49
N GLU A 20 -10.86 -1.00 5.06
CA GLU A 20 -10.30 -2.01 5.96
C GLU A 20 -8.85 -1.79 6.35
N THR A 21 -8.11 -1.02 5.55
CA THR A 21 -6.77 -0.54 5.89
C THR A 21 -6.79 0.97 5.98
N PRO A 22 -7.32 1.53 7.10
CA PRO A 22 -7.23 2.95 7.34
C PRO A 22 -5.77 3.39 7.36
N ALA A 23 -5.52 4.64 6.95
CA ALA A 23 -4.20 5.22 7.00
C ALA A 23 -3.63 5.03 8.42
N PRO A 24 -2.35 4.64 8.53
CA PRO A 24 -1.79 4.38 9.84
C PRO A 24 -1.76 5.68 10.65
N ALA A 25 -2.08 5.59 11.94
CA ALA A 25 -2.23 6.76 12.81
C ALA A 25 -0.89 7.36 13.30
N TRP A 26 0.25 6.92 12.75
CA TRP A 26 1.54 7.46 13.15
C TRP A 26 1.79 8.82 12.49
N ASP A 27 2.40 9.71 13.26
CA ASP A 27 2.74 11.07 12.85
C ASP A 27 3.80 11.01 11.74
N PRO A 28 3.53 11.55 10.54
CA PRO A 28 4.44 11.47 9.41
C PRO A 28 5.73 12.28 9.58
N THR A 29 6.02 12.85 10.76
CA THR A 29 7.30 13.53 11.04
C THR A 29 8.45 12.59 10.71
N PRO A 30 9.21 12.85 9.63
CA PRO A 30 10.38 12.06 9.34
C PRO A 30 11.45 12.53 10.32
N ALA A 31 11.81 11.71 11.30
CA ALA A 31 13.05 11.89 12.06
C ALA A 31 14.27 11.54 11.18
N TRP A 32 14.30 12.07 9.95
CA TRP A 32 15.35 11.82 8.97
C TRP A 32 16.09 13.13 8.70
N ASP A 33 17.35 13.15 9.14
CA ASP A 33 18.31 14.21 8.90
C ASP A 33 18.55 14.37 7.39
N SER A 34 18.17 15.51 6.81
CA SER A 34 18.10 15.74 5.36
C SER A 34 19.45 15.74 4.60
N ASN A 35 20.55 15.28 5.22
CA ASN A 35 21.90 15.26 4.63
C ASN A 35 22.36 13.89 4.11
N ALA A 36 21.53 12.85 4.17
CA ALA A 36 21.80 11.60 3.46
C ALA A 36 21.20 11.66 2.06
N ALA A 37 21.98 12.19 1.11
CA ALA A 37 21.74 12.12 -0.32
C ALA A 37 21.63 10.65 -0.77
N TRP A 38 20.42 10.10 -0.78
CA TRP A 38 20.09 8.91 -1.56
C TRP A 38 19.77 9.35 -2.98
N ASP A 39 20.82 9.75 -3.69
CA ASP A 39 20.74 10.06 -5.11
C ASP A 39 20.37 8.78 -5.88
N LEU A 40 19.23 8.85 -6.58
CA LEU A 40 18.83 8.04 -7.75
C LEU A 40 18.26 6.63 -7.55
N VAL A 41 17.49 6.39 -6.48
CA VAL A 41 16.40 5.40 -6.59
C VAL A 41 15.11 6.19 -6.79
N THR A 42 14.43 5.98 -7.93
CA THR A 42 13.05 6.45 -8.24
C THR A 42 12.00 5.84 -7.30
N GLU A 43 12.34 5.61 -6.03
CA GLU A 43 11.41 5.11 -5.03
C GLU A 43 10.59 6.29 -4.52
N PRO A 44 9.25 6.20 -4.55
CA PRO A 44 8.40 7.22 -3.95
C PRO A 44 8.79 7.43 -2.48
N PRO A 45 8.85 8.68 -2.00
CA PRO A 45 9.18 8.96 -0.61
C PRO A 45 8.22 8.19 0.31
N PHE A 46 8.77 7.55 1.33
CA PHE A 46 7.97 6.88 2.35
C PHE A 46 7.26 7.94 3.21
N PRO A 47 5.99 7.75 3.59
CA PRO A 47 5.16 6.56 3.39
C PRO A 47 4.66 6.37 1.96
N PRO A 48 4.47 5.12 1.50
CA PRO A 48 3.96 4.86 0.17
C PRO A 48 2.60 5.55 0.02
N GLY A 49 2.43 6.29 -1.07
CA GLY A 49 1.16 6.93 -1.41
C GLY A 49 0.02 5.92 -1.55
N GLU A 50 -1.17 6.41 -1.93
CA GLU A 50 -2.35 5.56 -2.07
C GLU A 50 -2.08 4.33 -2.99
N PRO A 51 -2.56 3.14 -2.60
CA PRO A 51 -2.32 1.93 -3.37
C PRO A 51 -2.97 2.00 -4.76
N THR A 52 -2.18 1.74 -5.80
CA THR A 52 -2.67 1.72 -7.19
C THR A 52 -3.56 0.52 -7.46
N ALA A 53 -4.35 0.59 -8.54
CA ALA A 53 -5.20 -0.53 -8.96
C ALA A 53 -4.39 -1.81 -9.26
N ALA A 54 -3.18 -1.66 -9.83
CA ALA A 54 -2.27 -2.77 -10.07
C ALA A 54 -1.77 -3.40 -8.76
N ASN A 55 -1.38 -2.56 -7.79
CA ASN A 55 -0.96 -3.02 -6.46
C ASN A 55 -2.08 -3.82 -5.77
N LEU A 56 -3.31 -3.29 -5.77
CA LEU A 56 -4.48 -3.98 -5.23
C LEU A 56 -4.82 -5.28 -5.98
N GLY A 57 -4.55 -5.35 -7.29
CA GLY A 57 -4.66 -6.56 -8.07
C GLY A 57 -3.69 -7.66 -7.63
N ASN A 58 -2.43 -7.27 -7.38
CA ASN A 58 -1.38 -8.19 -6.94
C ASN A 58 -1.69 -8.80 -5.56
N ILE A 59 -2.33 -8.07 -4.65
CA ILE A 59 -2.79 -8.60 -3.36
C ILE A 59 -3.71 -9.82 -3.56
N CYS A 60 -4.58 -9.77 -4.57
CA CYS A 60 -5.52 -10.83 -4.86
C CYS A 60 -4.90 -11.98 -5.66
N GLY A 61 -4.07 -11.66 -6.66
CA GLY A 61 -3.45 -12.63 -7.56
C GLY A 61 -2.33 -13.44 -6.91
N LEU A 62 -1.58 -12.84 -6.00
CA LEU A 62 -0.39 -13.44 -5.38
C LEU A 62 -0.64 -13.91 -3.94
N ARG A 63 -1.91 -13.97 -3.50
CA ARG A 63 -2.29 -14.30 -2.12
C ARG A 63 -1.77 -15.66 -1.63
N THR A 64 -1.51 -16.59 -2.53
CA THR A 64 -0.98 -17.93 -2.25
C THR A 64 0.53 -17.94 -2.02
N LEU A 65 1.25 -16.88 -2.43
CA LEU A 65 2.70 -16.77 -2.30
C LEU A 65 3.12 -16.19 -0.95
N ARG A 66 2.21 -15.58 -0.18
CA ARG A 66 2.50 -15.09 1.16
C ARG A 66 2.28 -16.21 2.19
N PRO A 67 3.33 -16.65 2.92
CA PRO A 67 3.20 -17.60 4.02
C PRO A 67 2.10 -17.16 4.99
N GLY A 68 1.28 -18.11 5.43
CA GLY A 68 0.05 -17.92 6.20
C GLY A 68 0.25 -17.08 7.43
#